data_AF-A0A7J8QHY6-F1
#
_entry.id   AF-A0A7J8QHY6-F1
#
_cell.length_a   1.000
_cell.length_b   1.000
_cell.length_c   1.000
_cell.angle_alpha   90.00
_cell.angle_beta   90.00
_cell.angle_gamma   90.00
#
_symmetry.space_group_name_H-M   'P 1'
#
loop_
_entity.id
_entity.type
_entity.pdbx_description
1 polymer ?
#
loop_
_entity_poly.entity_id
_entity_poly.type
_entity_poly.pdbx_seq_one_letter_code
_entity_poly.pdbx_strand_id
1 'polypeptide(L)'
;MLFHYDGIVDEWKDFAWSDQVIHVSARNQTKWWFAKRFLHPGIVWEYSYIFLWDEDLGVEDFHPKKYVSIVEREGLEISQPALDTAKSEVHHQITARGRKSIVHRRTFKHGVNRTSCDGHSKAPPC
;
A
#
# COMPACT_ATOMS: atom_id res chain seq x y z
N MET A 1 -3.54 -8.05 11.50
CA MET A 1 -4.69 -8.86 11.04
C MET A 1 -4.33 -9.37 9.66
N LEU A 2 -4.55 -10.66 9.38
CA LEU A 2 -4.22 -11.30 8.12
C LEU A 2 -5.51 -11.84 7.48
N PHE A 3 -5.77 -11.44 6.23
CA PHE A 3 -6.96 -11.85 5.48
C PHE A 3 -6.62 -12.99 4.53
N HIS A 4 -7.32 -14.11 4.65
CA HIS A 4 -7.10 -15.32 3.84
C HIS A 4 -8.20 -15.43 2.78
N TYR A 5 -7.85 -15.08 1.54
CA TYR A 5 -8.78 -15.06 0.40
C TYR A 5 -9.01 -16.45 -0.22
N ASP A 6 -7.98 -17.29 -0.17
CA ASP A 6 -7.97 -18.69 -0.63
C ASP A 6 -8.65 -19.65 0.35
N GLY A 7 -8.84 -19.24 1.60
CA GLY A 7 -9.38 -20.08 2.66
C GLY A 7 -8.33 -20.94 3.35
N ILE A 8 -7.04 -20.75 3.06
CA ILE A 8 -5.94 -21.58 3.57
C ILE A 8 -5.23 -20.84 4.71
N VAL A 9 -5.73 -21.03 5.93
CA VAL A 9 -5.18 -20.35 7.12
C VAL A 9 -3.88 -21.01 7.60
N ASP A 10 -3.78 -22.32 7.45
CA ASP A 10 -2.77 -23.15 8.11
C ASP A 10 -1.37 -23.00 7.51
N GLU A 11 -1.25 -22.56 6.25
CA GLU A 11 0.05 -22.32 5.58
C GLU A 11 0.91 -21.27 6.30
N TRP A 12 0.30 -20.40 7.10
CA TRP A 12 0.99 -19.36 7.82
C TRP A 12 1.42 -19.79 9.23
N LYS A 13 1.11 -21.01 9.69
CA LYS A 13 1.40 -21.46 11.07
C LYS A 13 2.89 -21.61 11.37
N ASP A 14 3.71 -21.84 10.35
CA ASP A 14 5.16 -22.02 10.52
C ASP A 14 5.88 -20.71 10.86
N PHE A 15 5.21 -19.56 10.69
CA PHE A 15 5.78 -18.25 11.01
C PHE A 15 5.56 -17.90 12.49
N ALA A 16 6.64 -17.53 13.19
CA ALA A 16 6.57 -17.19 14.62
C ALA A 16 5.62 -16.03 14.98
N TRP A 17 5.30 -15.16 14.02
CA TRP A 17 4.36 -14.05 14.21
C TRP A 17 2.90 -14.45 14.01
N SER A 18 2.63 -15.63 13.47
CA SER A 18 1.28 -16.10 13.11
C SER A 18 0.34 -16.09 14.32
N ASP A 19 0.81 -16.62 15.46
CA ASP A 19 0.05 -16.63 16.72
C ASP A 19 -0.17 -15.23 17.33
N GLN A 20 0.50 -14.21 16.82
CA GLN A 20 0.40 -12.82 17.29
C GLN A 20 -0.58 -11.99 16.47
N VAL A 21 -1.17 -12.53 15.41
CA VAL A 21 -2.11 -11.80 14.55
C VAL A 21 -3.49 -12.46 14.53
N ILE A 22 -4.52 -11.65 14.28
CA ILE A 22 -5.86 -12.15 14.03
C ILE A 22 -5.94 -12.63 12.57
N HIS A 23 -6.16 -13.93 12.39
CA HIS A 23 -6.44 -14.53 11.08
C HIS A 23 -7.94 -14.45 10.80
N VAL A 24 -8.31 -13.96 9.62
CA VAL A 24 -9.71 -13.88 9.19
C VAL A 24 -9.83 -14.53 7.82
N SER A 25 -10.70 -15.53 7.71
CA SER A 25 -11.02 -16.19 6.44
C SER A 25 -12.51 -16.16 6.20
N ALA A 26 -12.90 -15.86 4.96
CA ALA A 26 -14.29 -15.88 4.51
C ALA A 26 -14.34 -16.39 3.07
N ARG A 27 -14.97 -17.56 2.87
CA ARG A 27 -15.08 -18.19 1.55
C ARG A 27 -15.86 -17.30 0.58
N ASN A 28 -15.41 -17.28 -0.68
CA ASN A 28 -16.04 -16.57 -1.78
C ASN A 28 -16.18 -15.05 -1.54
N GLN A 29 -15.21 -14.43 -0.87
CA GLN A 29 -15.17 -12.98 -0.65
C GLN A 29 -13.96 -12.32 -1.31
N THR A 30 -14.12 -11.07 -1.72
CA THR A 30 -13.06 -10.28 -2.37
C THR A 30 -12.27 -9.46 -1.36
N LYS A 31 -11.07 -9.00 -1.74
CA LYS A 31 -10.23 -8.05 -0.97
C LYS A 31 -11.02 -6.91 -0.34
N TRP A 32 -11.84 -6.23 -1.14
CA TRP A 32 -12.66 -5.11 -0.70
C TRP A 32 -13.78 -5.49 0.27
N TRP A 33 -14.23 -6.75 0.26
CA TRP A 33 -15.23 -7.23 1.22
C TRP A 33 -14.67 -7.24 2.64
N PHE A 34 -13.41 -7.66 2.82
CA PHE A 34 -12.71 -7.62 4.11
C PHE A 34 -12.45 -6.18 4.53
N ALA A 35 -11.87 -5.36 3.65
CA ALA A 35 -11.56 -3.97 3.95
C ALA A 35 -12.79 -3.21 4.48
N LYS A 36 -13.95 -3.34 3.82
CA LYS A 36 -15.20 -2.69 4.25
C LYS A 36 -15.71 -3.13 5.63
N ARG A 37 -15.35 -4.33 6.10
CA ARG A 37 -15.81 -4.88 7.38
C ARG A 37 -14.83 -4.65 8.51
N PHE A 38 -13.54 -4.74 8.22
CA PHE A 38 -12.50 -4.74 9.25
C PHE A 38 -11.72 -3.41 9.31
N LEU A 39 -11.86 -2.54 8.31
CA LEU A 39 -11.35 -1.16 8.35
C LEU A 39 -12.45 -0.16 8.71
N HIS A 40 -13.50 -0.60 9.40
CA HIS A 40 -14.55 0.28 9.89
C HIS A 40 -13.97 1.25 10.95
N PRO A 41 -14.33 2.55 10.96
CA PRO A 41 -13.79 3.52 11.91
C PRO A 41 -13.85 3.05 13.37
N GLY A 42 -14.97 2.44 13.79
CA GLY A 42 -15.11 1.89 15.15
C GLY A 42 -14.15 0.75 15.51
N ILE A 43 -13.44 0.17 14.55
CA ILE A 43 -12.40 -0.84 14.76
C ILE A 43 -11.01 -0.20 14.69
N VAL A 44 -10.80 0.68 13.71
CA VAL A 44 -9.46 1.19 13.39
C VAL A 44 -9.11 2.53 14.05
N TRP A 45 -10.05 3.18 14.73
CA TRP A 45 -9.82 4.50 15.33
C TRP A 45 -8.72 4.54 16.41
N GLU A 46 -8.43 3.40 17.04
CA GLU A 46 -7.35 3.25 18.03
C GLU A 46 -5.95 3.27 17.41
N TYR A 47 -5.85 3.15 16.07
CA TYR A 47 -4.58 3.09 15.37
C TYR A 47 -4.29 4.41 14.68
N SER A 48 -3.10 4.98 14.92
CA SER A 48 -2.64 6.19 14.22
C SER A 48 -2.31 5.93 12.75
N TYR A 49 -1.89 4.70 12.42
CA TYR A 49 -1.54 4.28 11.07
C TYR A 49 -2.05 2.88 10.78
N ILE A 50 -2.51 2.68 9.55
CA ILE A 50 -2.94 1.38 9.04
C ILE A 50 -2.11 1.09 7.81
N PHE A 51 -1.44 -0.06 7.81
CA PHE A 51 -0.75 -0.59 6.63
C PHE A 51 -1.63 -1.63 5.96
N LEU A 52 -1.82 -1.46 4.65
CA LEU A 52 -2.51 -2.43 3.79
C LEU A 52 -1.48 -2.95 2.78
N TRP A 53 -1.14 -4.22 2.89
CA TRP A 53 -0.23 -4.91 1.97
C TRP A 53 -0.96 -6.05 1.27
N ASP A 54 -0.56 -6.28 0.02
CA ASP A 54 -0.81 -7.52 -0.69
C ASP A 54 0.29 -8.53 -0.39
N GLU A 55 0.01 -9.82 -0.57
CA GLU A 55 0.99 -10.88 -0.33
C GLU A 55 2.17 -10.88 -1.32
N ASP A 56 2.02 -10.26 -2.49
CA ASP A 56 3.00 -10.27 -3.59
C ASP A 56 4.02 -9.12 -3.54
N LEU A 57 3.95 -8.27 -2.50
CA LEU A 57 4.83 -7.12 -2.36
C LEU A 57 6.10 -7.47 -1.57
N GLY A 58 7.26 -7.30 -2.20
CA GLY A 58 8.56 -7.36 -1.54
C GLY A 58 8.74 -6.23 -0.52
N VAL A 59 9.05 -6.59 0.73
CA VAL A 59 9.20 -5.66 1.86
C VAL A 59 10.61 -5.65 2.46
N GLU A 60 11.58 -6.29 1.79
CA GLU A 60 12.94 -6.50 2.32
C GLU A 60 13.65 -5.18 2.60
N ASP A 61 13.44 -4.18 1.75
CA ASP A 61 14.02 -2.83 1.88
C ASP A 61 13.09 -1.86 2.64
N PHE A 62 11.89 -2.29 3.03
CA PHE A 62 10.89 -1.42 3.63
C PHE A 62 11.14 -1.18 5.12
N HIS A 63 11.18 0.09 5.50
CA HIS A 63 11.43 0.51 6.88
C HIS A 63 10.21 1.27 7.44
N PRO A 64 9.32 0.63 8.22
CA PRO A 64 8.05 1.22 8.65
C PRO A 64 8.24 2.53 9.42
N LYS A 65 9.20 2.58 10.35
CA LYS A 65 9.48 3.80 11.13
C LYS A 65 9.93 4.97 10.26
N LYS A 66 10.81 4.71 9.27
CA LYS A 66 11.25 5.76 8.33
C LYS A 66 10.09 6.21 7.46
N TYR A 67 9.28 5.26 7.00
CA TYR A 67 8.10 5.57 6.19
C TYR A 67 7.10 6.45 6.93
N VAL A 68 6.69 6.07 8.15
CA VAL A 68 5.80 6.87 9.00
C VAL A 68 6.38 8.26 9.25
N SER A 69 7.68 8.39 9.54
CA SER A 69 8.29 9.71 9.73
C SER A 69 8.20 10.63 8.51
N ILE A 70 8.20 10.06 7.30
CA ILE A 70 8.00 10.81 6.05
C ILE A 70 6.52 11.20 5.94
N VAL A 71 5.60 10.25 6.16
CA VAL A 71 4.16 10.49 6.12
C VAL A 71 3.75 11.63 7.06
N GLU A 72 4.24 11.60 8.30
CA GLU A 72 4.02 12.63 9.32
C GLU A 72 4.55 14.00 8.89
N ARG A 73 5.83 14.06 8.51
CA ARG A 73 6.49 15.31 8.11
C ARG A 73 5.78 15.96 6.91
N GLU A 74 5.21 15.15 6.03
CA GLU A 74 4.65 15.58 4.76
C GLU A 74 3.12 15.78 4.82
N GLY A 75 2.51 15.46 5.97
CA GLY A 75 1.07 15.57 6.21
C GLY A 75 0.24 14.68 5.28
N LEU A 76 0.71 13.46 5.00
CA LEU A 76 0.04 12.55 4.07
C LEU A 76 -0.99 11.69 4.80
N GLU A 77 -2.25 11.78 4.41
CA GLU A 77 -3.31 10.90 4.95
C GLU A 77 -3.29 9.51 4.30
N ILE A 78 -2.98 9.46 3.01
CA ILE A 78 -2.87 8.23 2.22
C ILE A 78 -1.60 8.32 1.37
N SER A 79 -0.78 7.29 1.42
CA SER A 79 0.44 7.21 0.62
C SER A 79 0.80 5.76 0.30
N GLN A 80 1.56 5.58 -0.78
CA GLN A 80 2.16 4.30 -1.14
C GLN A 80 3.69 4.41 -1.11
N PRO A 81 4.43 3.44 -0.54
CA PRO A 81 5.88 3.37 -0.71
C PRO A 81 6.25 3.23 -2.19
N ALA A 82 7.41 3.77 -2.56
CA ALA A 82 7.87 3.66 -3.93
C ALA A 82 8.37 2.25 -4.26
N LEU A 83 8.04 1.77 -5.46
CA LEU A 83 8.41 0.46 -5.98
C LEU A 83 9.75 0.54 -6.70
N ASP A 84 10.63 -0.44 -6.47
CA ASP A 84 11.86 -0.57 -7.23
C ASP A 84 11.55 -1.10 -8.63
N THR A 85 11.82 -0.29 -9.65
CA THR A 85 11.51 -0.63 -11.05
C THR A 85 12.32 -1.82 -11.57
N ALA A 86 13.42 -2.18 -10.91
CA ALA A 86 14.23 -3.34 -11.28
C ALA A 86 13.72 -4.64 -10.63
N LYS A 87 12.93 -4.56 -9.56
CA LYS A 87 12.40 -5.72 -8.83
C LYS A 87 10.89 -5.92 -9.03
N SER A 88 10.15 -4.84 -9.29
CA SER A 88 8.70 -4.84 -9.38
C SER A 88 8.23 -5.09 -10.81
N GLU A 89 7.55 -6.22 -11.05
CA GLU A 89 6.99 -6.58 -12.37
C GLU A 89 5.98 -5.53 -12.87
N VAL A 90 5.16 -5.00 -11.96
CA VAL A 90 4.16 -3.97 -12.26
C VAL A 90 4.51 -2.71 -11.48
N HIS A 91 4.74 -1.61 -12.18
CA HIS A 91 4.86 -0.29 -11.58
C HIS A 91 4.32 0.76 -12.55
N HIS A 92 3.74 1.83 -11.99
CA HIS A 92 3.38 3.01 -12.75
C HIS A 92 4.43 4.10 -12.49
N GLN A 93 4.56 5.06 -13.40
CA GLN A 93 5.48 6.18 -13.19
C GLN A 93 5.27 6.89 -11.85
N ILE A 94 4.04 6.92 -11.32
CA ILE A 94 3.74 7.56 -10.04
C ILE A 94 4.25 6.78 -8.84
N THR A 95 4.30 5.45 -8.95
CA THR A 95 4.75 4.54 -7.89
C THR A 95 6.22 4.16 -8.02
N ALA A 96 6.85 4.40 -9.18
CA ALA A 96 8.25 4.12 -9.42
C ALA A 96 9.19 4.92 -8.50
N ARG A 97 10.23 4.26 -7.99
CA ARG A 97 11.23 4.89 -7.12
C ARG A 97 12.06 5.94 -7.84
N GLY A 98 11.85 7.20 -7.46
CA GLY A 98 12.74 8.31 -7.76
C GLY A 98 13.93 8.36 -6.81
N ARG A 99 15.16 8.53 -7.34
CA ARG A 99 16.39 8.63 -6.52
C ARG A 99 16.71 10.06 -6.06
N LYS A 100 16.04 11.07 -6.63
CA LYS A 100 16.35 12.50 -6.43
C LYS A 100 15.40 13.20 -5.45
N SER A 101 14.38 12.52 -4.95
CA SER A 101 13.41 13.08 -4.00
C SER A 101 13.00 12.04 -2.96
N ILE A 102 12.55 12.53 -1.80
CA ILE A 102 12.03 11.68 -0.71
C ILE A 102 10.55 11.34 -0.94
N VAL A 103 9.81 12.26 -1.55
CA VAL A 103 8.39 12.11 -1.88
C VAL A 103 8.21 12.46 -3.35
N HIS A 104 7.37 11.69 -4.02
CA HIS A 104 6.94 11.94 -5.38
C HIS A 104 5.46 12.32 -5.33
N ARG A 105 5.17 13.59 -5.59
CA ARG A 105 3.78 14.11 -5.55
C ARG A 105 3.13 14.19 -6.91
N ARG A 106 3.91 14.12 -8.00
CA ARG A 106 3.45 14.39 -9.35
C ARG A 106 4.24 13.61 -10.38
N THR A 107 3.54 13.02 -11.34
CA THR A 107 4.18 12.53 -12.56
C THR A 107 4.01 13.53 -13.69
N PHE A 108 4.98 13.59 -14.59
CA PHE A 108 4.82 14.29 -15.85
C PHE A 108 4.65 13.26 -16.96
N LYS A 109 3.54 13.33 -17.68
CA LYS A 109 3.24 12.47 -18.83
C LYS A 109 2.90 13.34 -20.02
N HIS A 110 3.64 13.20 -21.11
CA HIS A 110 3.24 13.74 -22.40
C HIS A 110 2.16 12.83 -22.99
N GLY A 111 0.96 13.37 -23.18
CA GLY A 111 -0.21 12.58 -23.58
C GLY A 111 -0.13 12.15 -25.04
N VAL A 112 -0.14 10.84 -25.29
CA VAL A 112 -0.43 10.28 -26.63
C VAL A 112 -1.94 10.26 -26.88
N ASN A 113 -2.76 10.16 -25.82
CA ASN A 113 -4.24 10.11 -25.88
C ASN A 113 -4.89 10.99 -24.79
N ARG A 114 -4.74 12.32 -24.89
CA ARG A 114 -5.50 13.36 -24.15
C ARG A 114 -5.32 13.50 -22.63
N THR A 115 -4.58 12.62 -21.96
CA THR A 115 -4.23 12.83 -20.54
C THR A 115 -2.75 13.20 -20.44
N SER A 116 -2.47 14.50 -20.33
CA SER A 116 -1.14 15.05 -20.05
C SER A 116 -1.07 15.52 -18.60
N CYS A 117 0.01 15.17 -17.89
CA CYS A 117 0.27 15.71 -16.56
C CYS A 117 1.36 16.78 -16.65
N ASP A 118 1.03 17.99 -16.19
CA ASP A 118 1.89 19.18 -16.23
C ASP A 118 1.98 19.87 -14.85
N GLY A 119 2.67 21.02 -14.80
CA GLY A 119 2.87 21.77 -13.55
C GLY A 119 1.58 22.35 -12.95
N HIS A 120 0.50 22.41 -13.72
CA HIS A 120 -0.79 22.95 -13.27
C HIS A 120 -1.80 21.85 -12.89
N SER A 121 -1.49 20.60 -13.23
CA SER A 121 -2.31 19.44 -12.93
C SER A 121 -2.41 19.23 -11.41
N LYS A 122 -3.65 19.11 -10.92
CA LYS A 122 -3.98 18.93 -9.49
C LYS A 122 -4.83 17.68 -9.22
N ALA A 123 -5.26 16.98 -10.26
CA ALA A 123 -6.13 15.82 -10.16
C ALA A 123 -5.31 14.53 -10.36
N PRO A 124 -5.48 13.52 -9.49
CA PRO A 124 -4.80 12.23 -9.66
C PRO A 124 -5.18 11.58 -11.00
N PRO A 125 -4.27 10.84 -11.68
CA PRO A 125 -2.94 10.43 -11.22
C PRO A 125 -1.81 11.43 -11.59
N CYS A 126 -2.15 12.71 -11.82
CA CYS A 126 -1.21 13.81 -11.87
C CYS A 126 -1.06 14.45 -10.46
#